data_AF-A0A1C2J2W7-F1
#
_entry.id   AF-A0A1C2J2W7-F1
#
_cell.length_a   1.000
_cell.length_b   1.000
_cell.length_c   1.000
_cell.angle_alpha   90.00
_cell.angle_beta   90.00
_cell.angle_gamma   90.00
#
_symmetry.space_group_name_H-M   'P 1'
#
loop_
_entity.id
_entity.type
_entity.pdbx_description
1 polymer ?
#
loop_
_entity_poly.entity_id
_entity_poly.type
_entity_poly.pdbx_seq_one_letter_code
_entity_poly.pdbx_strand_id
1 'polypeptide(L)'
;MPGLLILVRPHTSLLDGLAVARELYRQGVGPAVFPVDPDYALHPVWRRLLNVFGKHYGGHEMIPLDAGSFMGLRKTLQILRDEKVVVVFPQGIGVDIPDRPDAPGARWLAMKSKCRVWNMRLDHQQWWPRVSGVRLSEGKHI
;
A
#
# COMPACT_ATOMS: atom_id res chain seq x y z
N MET A 1 -19.70 2.06 -2.84
CA MET A 1 -18.93 1.01 -3.55
C MET A 1 -18.00 0.32 -2.56
N PRO A 2 -17.77 -1.00 -2.62
CA PRO A 2 -16.79 -1.61 -1.72
C PRO A 2 -15.43 -0.93 -1.90
N GLY A 3 -14.72 -0.67 -0.79
CA GLY A 3 -13.39 -0.09 -0.82
C GLY A 3 -12.42 -0.89 -1.69
N LEU A 4 -11.23 -0.33 -1.92
CA LEU A 4 -10.22 -0.94 -2.79
C LEU A 4 -8.94 -1.19 -1.99
N LEU A 5 -8.56 -2.45 -1.86
CA LEU A 5 -7.27 -2.84 -1.31
C LEU A 5 -6.30 -3.14 -2.45
N ILE A 6 -5.19 -2.41 -2.51
CA ILE A 6 -4.12 -2.59 -3.49
C ILE A 6 -2.95 -3.26 -2.78
N LEU A 7 -2.66 -4.50 -3.15
CA LEU A 7 -1.52 -5.28 -2.66
C LEU A 7 -0.37 -5.11 -3.65
N VAL A 8 0.76 -4.58 -3.18
CA VAL A 8 1.91 -4.29 -4.04
C VAL A 8 3.07 -5.23 -3.73
N ARG A 9 3.59 -5.94 -4.75
CA ARG A 9 4.73 -6.87 -4.62
C ARG A 9 5.70 -6.77 -5.79
N PRO A 10 7.00 -7.07 -5.65
CA PRO A 10 7.68 -7.19 -4.37
C PRO A 10 7.96 -5.79 -3.77
N HIS A 11 8.14 -5.71 -2.46
CA HIS A 11 8.62 -4.52 -1.76
C HIS A 11 10.12 -4.63 -1.53
N THR A 12 10.91 -3.91 -2.32
CA THR A 12 12.38 -3.97 -2.31
C THR A 12 13.02 -2.57 -2.26
N SER A 13 12.22 -1.51 -2.28
CA SER A 13 12.73 -0.14 -2.20
C SER A 13 11.82 0.76 -1.40
N LEU A 14 12.42 1.72 -0.69
CA LEU A 14 11.70 2.81 -0.03
C LEU A 14 10.96 3.71 -1.02
N LEU A 15 11.36 3.68 -2.30
CA LEU A 15 10.71 4.42 -3.39
C LEU A 15 9.44 3.74 -3.92
N ASP A 16 9.14 2.51 -3.51
CA ASP A 16 8.00 1.75 -4.00
C ASP A 16 6.68 2.48 -3.73
N GLY A 17 6.53 3.06 -2.54
CA GLY A 17 5.36 3.87 -2.18
C GLY A 17 5.17 5.08 -3.11
N LEU A 18 6.26 5.74 -3.49
CA LEU A 18 6.23 6.91 -4.37
C LEU A 18 5.91 6.52 -5.82
N ALA A 19 6.49 5.42 -6.30
CA ALA A 19 6.22 4.89 -7.63
C ALA A 19 4.74 4.47 -7.77
N VAL A 20 4.20 3.78 -6.77
CA VAL A 20 2.78 3.37 -6.74
C VAL A 20 1.87 4.59 -6.68
N ALA A 21 2.12 5.54 -5.77
CA ALA A 21 1.34 6.77 -5.67
C ALA A 21 1.29 7.55 -7.00
N ARG A 22 2.44 7.69 -7.67
CA ARG A 22 2.49 8.34 -8.98
C ARG A 22 1.70 7.59 -10.05
N GLU A 23 1.74 6.26 -10.03
CA GLU A 23 1.00 5.44 -10.99
C GLU A 23 -0.51 5.50 -10.73
N LEU A 24 -0.95 5.44 -9.47
CA LEU A 24 -2.35 5.60 -9.09
C LEU A 24 -2.89 6.96 -9.53
N TYR A 25 -2.12 8.02 -9.33
CA TYR A 25 -2.44 9.35 -9.83
C TYR A 25 -2.59 9.37 -11.36
N ARG A 26 -1.66 8.75 -12.10
CA ARG A 26 -1.75 8.63 -13.57
C ARG A 26 -3.00 7.87 -14.04
N GLN A 27 -3.41 6.85 -13.29
CA GLN A 27 -4.59 6.04 -13.59
C GLN A 27 -5.90 6.67 -13.12
N GLY A 28 -5.86 7.85 -12.49
CA GLY A 28 -7.04 8.53 -11.94
C GLY A 28 -7.66 7.79 -10.76
N VAL A 29 -6.89 6.96 -10.06
CA VAL A 29 -7.34 6.27 -8.86
C VAL A 29 -7.29 7.26 -7.70
N GLY A 30 -8.46 7.49 -7.10
CA GLY A 30 -8.70 8.49 -6.06
C GLY A 30 -7.80 8.35 -4.82
N PRO A 31 -7.87 9.31 -3.89
CA PRO A 31 -6.90 9.45 -2.82
C PRO A 31 -6.75 8.15 -2.03
N ALA A 32 -5.62 7.49 -2.27
CA ALA A 32 -5.22 6.28 -1.58
C ALA A 32 -4.55 6.56 -0.24
N VAL A 33 -4.82 5.69 0.73
CA VAL A 33 -4.19 5.66 2.04
C VAL A 33 -3.07 4.64 2.04
N PHE A 34 -1.88 5.06 2.47
CA PHE A 34 -0.71 4.21 2.66
C PHE A 34 -0.46 4.08 4.17
N PRO A 35 -0.90 2.99 4.82
CA PRO A 35 -0.47 2.64 6.15
C PRO A 35 1.02 2.30 6.11
N VAL A 36 1.83 3.18 6.70
CA VAL A 36 3.28 3.05 6.78
C VAL A 36 3.69 2.79 8.22
N ASP A 37 4.78 2.06 8.41
CA ASP A 37 5.28 1.79 9.75
C ASP A 37 5.55 3.11 10.52
N PRO A 38 5.20 3.19 11.82
CA PRO A 38 5.46 4.37 12.63
C PRO A 38 6.93 4.79 12.62
N ASP A 39 7.88 3.86 12.66
CA ASP A 39 9.32 4.18 12.67
C ASP A 39 9.75 4.83 11.35
N TYR A 40 9.15 4.39 10.24
CA TYR A 40 9.34 5.01 8.93
C TYR A 40 8.69 6.40 8.85
N ALA A 41 7.48 6.55 9.40
CA ALA A 41 6.73 7.80 9.42
C ALA A 41 7.35 8.87 10.33
N LEU A 42 8.04 8.45 11.40
CA LEU A 42 8.68 9.33 12.37
C LEU A 42 10.04 9.84 11.91
N HIS A 43 10.63 9.25 10.86
CA HIS A 43 11.91 9.71 10.34
C HIS A 43 11.79 11.12 9.73
N PRO A 44 12.62 12.11 10.12
CA PRO A 44 12.43 13.52 9.78
C PRO A 44 12.50 13.81 8.28
N VAL A 45 13.29 13.03 7.54
CA VAL A 45 13.40 13.12 6.08
C VAL A 45 12.14 12.56 5.41
N TRP A 46 11.69 11.38 5.83
CA TRP A 46 10.54 10.71 5.25
C TRP A 46 9.25 11.46 5.56
N ARG A 47 9.02 11.89 6.81
CA ARG A 47 7.86 12.72 7.16
C ARG A 47 7.68 13.94 6.26
N ARG A 48 8.78 14.60 5.88
CA ARG A 48 8.75 15.79 5.01
C ARG A 48 8.45 15.41 3.56
N LEU A 49 9.07 14.34 3.06
CA LEU A 49 8.75 13.75 1.75
C LEU A 49 7.28 13.33 1.69
N LEU A 50 6.78 12.63 2.70
CA LEU A 50 5.41 12.11 2.75
C LEU A 50 4.37 13.24 2.65
N ASN A 51 4.57 14.34 3.40
CA ASN A 51 3.68 15.50 3.35
C ASN A 51 3.70 16.24 2.01
N VAL A 52 4.87 16.40 1.39
CA VAL A 52 5.01 17.07 0.09
C VAL A 52 4.43 16.20 -1.02
N PHE A 53 4.70 14.89 -0.97
CA PHE A 53 4.25 13.95 -1.98
C PHE A 53 2.75 13.72 -1.94
N GLY A 54 2.16 13.55 -0.75
CA GLY A 54 0.71 13.40 -0.59
C GLY A 54 -0.08 14.59 -1.14
N LYS A 55 0.44 15.82 -0.95
CA LYS A 55 -0.17 17.03 -1.53
C LYS A 55 0.00 17.14 -3.04
N HIS A 56 1.11 16.70 -3.60
CA HIS A 56 1.38 16.84 -5.04
C HIS A 56 0.78 15.74 -5.91
N TYR A 57 0.65 14.51 -5.40
CA TYR A 57 0.14 13.37 -6.17
C TYR A 57 -1.28 13.02 -5.73
N GLY A 58 -2.26 13.87 -6.04
CA GLY A 58 -3.67 13.49 -5.98
C GLY A 58 -4.30 13.33 -4.57
N GLY A 59 -3.67 13.85 -3.51
CA GLY A 59 -4.23 13.80 -2.16
C GLY A 59 -4.04 12.47 -1.45
N HIS A 60 -3.01 11.70 -1.82
CA HIS A 60 -2.65 10.48 -1.13
C HIS A 60 -2.28 10.75 0.33
N GLU A 61 -2.83 9.97 1.25
CA GLU A 61 -2.62 10.14 2.68
C GLU A 61 -1.72 9.01 3.20
N MET A 62 -0.68 9.35 3.94
CA MET A 62 0.22 8.36 4.51
C MET A 62 0.07 8.39 6.02
N ILE A 63 -0.52 7.33 6.56
CA ILE A 63 -0.92 7.27 7.96
C ILE A 63 0.09 6.37 8.68
N PRO A 64 0.71 6.84 9.79
CA PRO A 64 1.52 5.98 10.64
C PRO A 64 0.62 4.91 11.23
N LEU A 65 0.77 3.69 10.72
CA LEU A 65 -0.03 2.56 11.11
C LEU A 65 0.89 1.33 11.14
N ASP A 66 1.07 0.78 12.34
CA ASP A 66 1.72 -0.52 12.48
C ASP A 66 0.83 -1.58 11.83
N ALA A 67 1.16 -1.96 10.59
CA ALA A 67 0.46 -2.97 9.82
C ALA A 67 0.62 -4.38 10.40
N GLY A 68 1.61 -4.60 11.29
CA GLY A 68 1.79 -5.81 12.08
C GLY A 68 0.90 -5.86 13.33
N SER A 69 0.47 -4.70 13.85
CA SER A 69 -0.42 -4.64 15.01
C SER A 69 -1.88 -4.93 14.65
N PHE A 70 -2.59 -5.58 15.59
CA PHE A 70 -4.02 -5.82 15.47
C PHE A 70 -4.85 -4.52 15.45
N MET A 71 -4.38 -3.48 16.14
CA MET A 71 -5.03 -2.16 16.10
C MET A 71 -4.87 -1.46 14.75
N GLY A 72 -3.68 -1.53 14.14
CA GLY A 72 -3.45 -1.04 12.80
C GLY A 72 -4.32 -1.77 11.78
N LEU A 73 -4.34 -3.10 11.82
CA LEU A 73 -5.23 -3.89 10.95
C LEU A 73 -6.71 -3.50 11.11
N ARG A 74 -7.19 -3.25 12.33
CA ARG A 74 -8.57 -2.78 12.55
C ARG A 74 -8.84 -1.40 11.97
N LYS A 75 -7.92 -0.46 12.10
CA LYS A 75 -8.04 0.87 11.48
C LYS A 75 -8.05 0.78 9.96
N THR A 76 -7.15 -0.02 9.37
CA THR A 76 -7.13 -0.27 7.92
C THR A 76 -8.43 -0.91 7.44
N LEU A 77 -8.98 -1.86 8.20
CA LEU A 77 -10.29 -2.45 7.90
C LEU A 77 -11.41 -1.40 7.90
N GLN A 78 -11.39 -0.46 8.86
CA GLN A 78 -12.38 0.62 8.90
C GLN A 78 -12.25 1.53 7.68
N ILE A 79 -11.03 1.93 7.31
CA ILE A 79 -10.75 2.76 6.13
C ILE A 79 -11.29 2.09 4.85
N LEU A 80 -11.09 0.77 4.69
CA LEU A 80 -11.64 0.00 3.57
C LEU A 80 -13.17 -0.07 3.60
N ARG A 81 -13.79 -0.12 4.79
CA ARG A 81 -15.25 -0.10 4.94
C ARG A 81 -15.86 1.26 4.65
N ASP A 82 -15.10 2.32 4.88
CA ASP A 82 -15.46 3.70 4.51
C ASP A 82 -15.24 3.97 3.01
N GLU A 83 -15.18 2.90 2.20
CA GLU A 83 -15.07 2.93 0.74
C GLU A 83 -13.80 3.59 0.19
N LYS A 84 -12.76 3.74 1.02
CA LYS A 84 -11.49 4.34 0.60
C LYS A 84 -10.57 3.33 -0.10
N VAL A 85 -9.59 3.87 -0.84
CA VAL A 85 -8.49 3.11 -1.44
C VAL A 85 -7.37 2.96 -0.42
N VAL A 86 -6.86 1.75 -0.23
CA VAL A 86 -5.75 1.46 0.68
C VAL A 86 -4.67 0.69 -0.07
N VAL A 87 -3.42 1.10 0.05
CA VAL A 87 -2.27 0.42 -0.53
C VAL A 87 -1.47 -0.28 0.56
N VAL A 88 -1.27 -1.58 0.45
CA VAL A 88 -0.50 -2.36 1.44
C VAL A 88 0.63 -3.10 0.73
N PHE A 89 1.81 -3.07 1.35
CA PHE A 89 2.94 -3.92 1.00
C PHE A 89 2.88 -5.17 1.88
N PRO A 90 2.33 -6.30 1.39
CA PRO A 90 2.04 -7.44 2.23
C PRO A 90 3.31 -8.10 2.78
N GLN A 91 4.48 -7.88 2.19
CA GLN A 91 5.76 -8.43 2.64
C GLN A 91 6.37 -7.71 3.86
N GLY A 92 5.79 -6.59 4.30
CA GLY A 92 6.29 -5.79 5.43
C GLY A 92 7.58 -5.00 5.12
N ILE A 93 8.22 -4.46 6.15
CA ILE A 93 9.22 -3.35 6.09
C ILE A 93 10.59 -3.75 5.54
N GLY A 94 10.94 -5.04 5.55
CA GLY A 94 12.22 -5.44 4.95
C GLY A 94 12.24 -5.06 3.47
N VAL A 95 13.42 -4.78 2.94
CA VAL A 95 13.63 -4.49 1.50
C VAL A 95 14.65 -5.44 0.87
N ASP A 96 15.32 -6.25 1.69
CA ASP A 96 16.52 -7.00 1.29
C ASP A 96 16.21 -8.34 0.58
N ILE A 97 14.99 -8.85 0.73
CA ILE A 97 14.59 -10.14 0.15
C ILE A 97 13.33 -9.95 -0.71
N PRO A 98 13.41 -10.07 -2.05
CA PRO A 98 12.27 -9.84 -2.95
C PRO A 98 11.16 -10.89 -2.86
N ASP A 99 11.49 -12.16 -2.61
CA ASP A 99 10.52 -13.27 -2.55
C ASP A 99 10.07 -13.62 -1.13
N ARG A 100 9.87 -12.61 -0.28
CA ARG A 100 9.33 -12.85 1.07
C ARG A 100 7.87 -13.28 1.02
N PRO A 101 7.45 -14.17 1.94
CA PRO A 101 6.05 -14.51 2.08
C PRO A 101 5.25 -13.29 2.55
N ASP A 102 4.02 -13.21 2.07
CA ASP A 102 3.06 -12.20 2.53
C ASP A 102 2.74 -12.40 4.01
N ALA A 103 2.67 -11.31 4.75
CA ALA A 103 2.21 -11.29 6.12
C ALA A 103 0.71 -11.69 6.18
N PRO A 104 0.32 -12.49 7.19
CA PRO A 104 -1.06 -12.99 7.31
C PRO A 104 -2.09 -11.86 7.49
N GLY A 105 -1.66 -10.67 7.96
CA GLY A 105 -2.51 -9.50 8.14
C GLY A 105 -3.14 -9.00 6.83
N ALA A 106 -2.42 -9.06 5.71
CA ALA A 106 -2.95 -8.62 4.41
C ALA A 106 -4.07 -9.53 3.92
N ARG A 107 -3.88 -10.85 4.05
CA ARG A 107 -4.91 -11.85 3.73
C ARG A 107 -6.13 -11.71 4.65
N TRP A 108 -5.89 -11.52 5.95
CA TRP A 108 -6.97 -11.27 6.92
C TRP A 108 -7.79 -10.03 6.57
N LEU A 109 -7.14 -8.92 6.21
CA LEU A 109 -7.79 -7.67 5.80
C LEU A 109 -8.69 -7.88 4.59
N ALA A 110 -8.20 -8.55 3.56
CA ALA A 110 -8.96 -8.79 2.36
C ALA A 110 -10.20 -9.66 2.62
N MET A 111 -10.06 -10.74 3.38
CA MET A 111 -11.19 -11.60 3.73
C MET A 111 -12.23 -10.87 4.59
N LYS A 112 -11.80 -10.04 5.56
CA LYS A 112 -12.70 -9.37 6.50
C LYS A 112 -13.38 -8.13 5.94
N SER A 113 -12.72 -7.41 5.05
CA SER A 113 -13.27 -6.22 4.41
C SER A 113 -14.27 -6.54 3.30
N LYS A 114 -14.15 -7.71 2.66
CA LYS A 114 -14.89 -8.07 1.42
C LYS A 114 -14.75 -6.99 0.34
N CYS A 115 -13.62 -6.27 0.36
CA CYS A 115 -13.30 -5.19 -0.56
C CYS A 115 -12.84 -5.75 -1.92
N ARG A 116 -12.72 -4.88 -2.92
CA ARG A 116 -12.05 -5.23 -4.19
C ARG A 116 -10.56 -5.30 -3.91
N VAL A 117 -9.88 -6.30 -4.49
CA VAL A 117 -8.44 -6.44 -4.30
C VAL A 117 -7.70 -6.32 -5.62
N TRP A 118 -6.74 -5.41 -5.70
CA TRP A 118 -5.83 -5.26 -6.83
C TRP A 118 -4.46 -5.76 -6.43
N ASN A 119 -3.93 -6.71 -7.17
CA ASN A 119 -2.55 -7.16 -7.05
C ASN A 119 -1.72 -6.38 -8.06
N MET A 120 -0.94 -5.43 -7.56
CA MET A 120 0.01 -4.65 -8.34
C MET A 120 1.40 -5.28 -8.24
N ARG A 121 2.08 -5.36 -9.39
CA ARG A 121 3.48 -5.79 -9.44
C ARG A 121 4.42 -4.63 -9.71
N LEU A 122 5.52 -4.58 -8.97
CA LEU A 122 6.64 -3.68 -9.22
C LEU A 122 7.77 -4.44 -9.92
N ASP A 123 8.46 -3.71 -10.79
CA ASP A 123 9.70 -4.11 -11.44
C ASP A 123 10.79 -3.11 -11.06
N HIS A 124 11.91 -3.66 -10.60
CA HIS A 124 13.08 -2.94 -10.09
C HIS A 124 14.30 -3.08 -11.00
N GLN A 125 14.13 -3.52 -12.26
CA GLN A 125 15.22 -3.55 -13.25
C GLN A 125 15.82 -2.17 -13.55
N GLN A 126 15.14 -1.09 -13.17
CA GLN A 126 15.62 0.29 -13.30
C GLN A 126 15.75 0.93 -11.91
N TRP A 127 16.57 1.99 -11.82
CA TRP A 127 16.74 2.77 -10.58
C TRP A 127 15.43 3.37 -10.04
N TRP A 128 14.42 3.53 -10.90
CA TRP A 128 13.06 3.92 -10.53
C TRP A 128 12.10 2.72 -10.64
N PRO A 129 11.39 2.32 -9.56
CA PRO A 129 10.44 1.20 -9.61
C PRO A 129 9.31 1.47 -10.61
N ARG A 130 8.97 0.48 -11.44
CA ARG A 130 7.87 0.58 -12.41
C ARG A 130 6.76 -0.41 -12.07
N VAL A 131 5.52 0.00 -12.25
CA VAL A 131 4.39 -0.92 -12.17
C VAL A 131 4.37 -1.77 -13.44
N SER A 132 4.58 -3.08 -13.28
CA SER A 132 4.66 -4.05 -14.38
C SER A 132 3.33 -4.76 -14.66
N GLY A 133 2.34 -4.63 -13.77
CA GLY A 133 0.98 -5.10 -14.03
C GLY A 133 0.04 -4.94 -12.84
N VAL A 134 -1.26 -4.94 -13.13
CA VAL A 134 -2.35 -4.91 -12.13
C VAL A 134 -3.31 -6.05 -12.44
N ARG A 135 -3.57 -6.92 -11.47
CA ARG A 135 -4.58 -7.99 -11.56
C ARG A 135 -5.65 -7.79 -10.50
N LEU A 136 -6.92 -7.76 -10.92
CA LEU A 136 -8.04 -7.84 -9.99
C LEU A 136 -8.16 -9.26 -9.43
N SER A 137 -8.15 -9.37 -8.10
CA SER A 137 -8.57 -10.58 -7.39
C SER A 137 -9.93 -10.31 -6.74
N GLU A 138 -10.91 -11.15 -7.05
CA GLU A 138 -12.08 -11.31 -6.19
C GLU A 138 -11.64 -12.13 -4.97
N GLY A 139 -12.10 -11.75 -3.77
CA GLY A 139 -11.56 -12.17 -2.46
C GLY A 139 -11.52 -13.67 -2.10
N LYS A 140 -11.60 -14.58 -3.09
CA LYS A 140 -11.35 -16.02 -2.97
C LYS A 140 -9.91 -16.45 -3.22
N HIS A 141 -9.10 -15.66 -3.93
CA HIS A 141 -7.71 -16.00 -4.29
C HIS A 141 -6.75 -14.88 -3.88
N ILE A 142 -6.39 -14.84 -2.60
CA ILE A 142 -5.37 -13.96 -2.00
C ILE A 142 -4.50 -14.82 -1.10
#